data_AF-A0A926SE17-F1
#
_entry.id   AF-A0A926SE17-F1
#
_cell.length_a   1.000
_cell.length_b   1.000
_cell.length_c   1.000
_cell.angle_alpha   90.00
_cell.angle_beta   90.00
_cell.angle_gamma   90.00
#
_symmetry.space_group_name_H-M   'P 1'
#
loop_
_entity.id
_entity.type
_entity.pdbx_description
1 polymer ?
#
loop_
_entity_poly.entity_id
_entity_poly.type
_entity_poly.pdbx_seq_one_letter_code
_entity_poly.pdbx_strand_id
1 'polypeptide(L)'
;MVSTPKPKTLVITQSKINHKSQTLHPLVRFVTEETVALLFNLELDEIYRIDCWQHVVYVHGKGVSKFVSYADFPPSLGVETPNHQDFVRWRKRWRNRWKSQEAPEFWTQFYKHQFKYASTEAHLLAWGQLVAVVKSLLSLATVQQLRDVYKHEKYFWENF
;
A
#
# COMPACT_ATOMS: atom_id res chain seq x y z
N MET A 1 -22.02 -18.13 -26.91
CA MET A 1 -22.36 -18.42 -25.50
C MET A 1 -21.73 -17.34 -24.65
N VAL A 2 -22.54 -16.46 -24.06
CA VAL A 2 -22.05 -15.32 -23.27
C VAL A 2 -21.73 -15.85 -21.87
N SER A 3 -20.45 -15.91 -21.52
CA SER A 3 -19.99 -16.27 -20.19
C SER A 3 -20.29 -15.12 -19.23
N THR A 4 -21.27 -15.31 -18.36
CA THR A 4 -21.60 -14.38 -17.28
C THR A 4 -20.39 -14.24 -16.33
N PRO A 5 -19.92 -13.02 -16.03
CA PRO A 5 -18.84 -12.84 -15.06
C PRO A 5 -19.33 -13.28 -13.66
N LYS A 6 -18.63 -14.24 -13.06
CA LYS A 6 -18.92 -14.69 -11.70
C LYS A 6 -18.72 -13.51 -10.73
N PRO A 7 -19.70 -13.17 -9.88
CA PRO A 7 -19.51 -12.15 -8.87
C PRO A 7 -18.40 -12.60 -7.91
N LYS A 8 -17.44 -11.71 -7.62
CA LYS A 8 -16.44 -11.91 -6.57
C LYS A 8 -17.18 -12.07 -5.25
N THR A 9 -17.22 -13.31 -4.74
CA THR A 9 -17.83 -13.62 -3.44
C THR A 9 -17.10 -12.84 -2.35
N LEU A 10 -17.83 -11.98 -1.63
CA LEU A 10 -17.31 -11.28 -0.46
C LEU A 10 -17.14 -12.29 0.68
N VAL A 11 -15.91 -12.71 0.94
CA VAL A 11 -15.60 -13.54 2.11
C VAL A 11 -15.43 -12.59 3.30
N ILE A 12 -16.45 -12.51 4.16
CA ILE A 12 -16.38 -11.73 5.40
C ILE A 12 -15.51 -12.50 6.38
N THR A 13 -14.25 -12.09 6.54
CA THR A 13 -13.33 -12.60 7.56
C THR A 13 -13.20 -11.62 8.71
N GLN A 14 -12.93 -12.12 9.92
CA GLN A 14 -12.56 -11.26 11.04
C GLN A 14 -11.24 -10.56 10.72
N SER A 15 -11.17 -9.24 10.94
CA SER A 15 -9.93 -8.50 10.71
C SER A 15 -8.82 -8.99 11.63
N LYS A 16 -7.62 -9.09 11.05
CA LYS A 16 -6.38 -9.50 11.71
C LYS A 16 -5.67 -8.33 12.38
N ILE A 17 -6.17 -7.10 12.20
CA ILE A 17 -5.58 -5.87 12.72
C ILE A 17 -6.09 -5.62 14.15
N ASN A 18 -5.15 -5.55 15.10
CA ASN A 18 -5.42 -5.24 16.50
C ASN A 18 -4.77 -3.92 16.89
N HIS A 19 -5.54 -3.01 17.47
CA HIS A 19 -5.02 -1.78 18.05
C HIS A 19 -4.60 -2.02 19.50
N LYS A 20 -3.29 -2.03 19.76
CA LYS A 20 -2.72 -2.32 21.10
C LYS A 20 -2.43 -1.07 21.93
N SER A 21 -2.62 0.13 21.37
CA SER A 21 -2.42 1.40 22.06
C SER A 21 -3.69 2.24 22.03
N GLN A 22 -3.94 2.98 23.10
CA GLN A 22 -5.02 3.98 23.16
C GLN A 22 -4.78 5.13 22.18
N THR A 23 -3.51 5.49 21.97
CA THR A 23 -3.11 6.55 21.05
C THR A 23 -2.50 5.92 19.81
N LEU A 24 -3.21 5.99 18.69
CA LEU A 24 -2.71 5.47 17.43
C LEU A 24 -1.78 6.46 16.73
N HIS A 25 -0.80 5.90 16.01
CA HIS A 25 0.03 6.69 15.13
C HIS A 25 -0.80 7.22 13.95
N PRO A 26 -0.64 8.48 13.48
CA PRO A 26 -1.43 9.00 12.36
C PRO A 26 -1.33 8.16 11.06
N LEU A 27 -0.15 7.59 10.81
CA LEU A 27 0.10 6.72 9.64
C LEU A 27 -0.53 5.32 9.77
N VAL A 28 -1.19 4.97 10.89
CA VAL A 28 -1.88 3.67 11.07
C VAL A 28 -2.91 3.42 9.97
N ARG A 29 -3.51 4.48 9.43
CA ARG A 29 -4.52 4.41 8.38
C ARG A 29 -4.01 3.80 7.07
N PHE A 30 -2.70 3.72 6.88
CA PHE A 30 -2.08 3.09 5.72
C PHE A 30 -1.73 1.61 5.95
N VAL A 31 -2.06 1.07 7.12
CA VAL A 31 -1.85 -0.34 7.45
C VAL A 31 -3.13 -1.10 7.10
N THR A 32 -3.06 -1.89 6.02
CA THR A 32 -4.12 -2.84 5.65
C THR A 32 -3.55 -4.25 5.59
N GLU A 33 -4.43 -5.26 5.66
CA GLU A 33 -4.02 -6.66 5.56
C GLU A 33 -3.36 -6.94 4.20
N GLU A 34 -3.88 -6.37 3.11
CA GLU A 34 -3.30 -6.51 1.77
C GLU A 34 -1.93 -5.84 1.68
N THR A 35 -1.76 -4.67 2.31
CA THR A 35 -0.48 -3.97 2.28
C THR A 35 0.58 -4.73 3.07
N VAL A 36 0.19 -5.36 4.19
CA VAL A 36 1.06 -6.26 4.96
C VAL A 36 1.39 -7.53 4.16
N ALA A 37 0.40 -8.15 3.52
CA ALA A 37 0.59 -9.32 2.66
C ALA A 37 1.63 -9.03 1.56
N LEU A 38 1.47 -7.91 0.85
CA LEU A 38 2.42 -7.48 -0.18
C LEU A 38 3.80 -7.16 0.39
N LEU A 39 3.88 -6.49 1.56
CA LEU A 39 5.15 -6.13 2.18
C LEU A 39 5.99 -7.34 2.57
N PHE A 40 5.34 -8.43 2.97
CA PHE A 40 6.01 -9.65 3.43
C PHE A 40 5.95 -10.81 2.43
N ASN A 41 5.35 -10.59 1.26
CA ASN A 41 5.11 -11.64 0.26
C ASN A 41 4.42 -12.87 0.88
N LEU A 42 3.31 -12.61 1.57
CA LEU A 42 2.45 -13.60 2.21
C LEU A 42 1.08 -13.57 1.56
N GLU A 43 0.41 -14.71 1.55
CA GLU A 43 -1.03 -14.74 1.31
C GLU A 43 -1.78 -14.17 2.52
N LEU A 44 -3.02 -13.69 2.30
CA LEU A 44 -3.80 -13.09 3.38
C LEU A 44 -4.04 -14.08 4.52
N ASP A 45 -4.31 -15.36 4.23
CA ASP A 45 -4.51 -16.43 5.21
C ASP A 45 -3.25 -16.77 6.02
N GLU A 46 -2.07 -16.57 5.43
CA GLU A 46 -0.77 -16.76 6.09
C GLU A 46 -0.42 -15.67 7.11
N ILE A 47 -1.17 -14.57 7.15
CA ILE A 47 -1.08 -13.57 8.21
C ILE A 47 -1.88 -14.06 9.42
N TYR A 48 -1.26 -14.17 10.59
CA TYR A 48 -1.95 -14.59 11.82
C TYR A 48 -2.48 -13.40 12.62
N ARG A 49 -1.70 -12.32 12.72
CA ARG A 49 -2.12 -11.06 13.36
C ARG A 49 -1.23 -9.88 12.95
N ILE A 50 -1.82 -8.69 12.98
CA ILE A 50 -1.16 -7.41 12.78
C ILE A 50 -1.46 -6.56 14.02
N ASP A 51 -0.47 -6.35 14.88
CA ASP A 51 -0.65 -5.54 16.09
C ASP A 51 -0.12 -4.13 15.85
N CYS A 52 -1.02 -3.16 15.81
CA CYS A 52 -0.71 -1.73 15.71
C CYS A 52 -0.44 -1.14 17.10
N TRP A 53 0.85 -0.94 17.41
CA TRP A 53 1.30 -0.24 18.61
C TRP A 53 1.48 1.26 18.35
N GLN A 54 1.78 2.06 19.37
CA GLN A 54 1.86 3.51 19.25
C GLN A 54 2.86 4.01 18.18
N HIS A 55 3.96 3.28 17.95
CA HIS A 55 5.04 3.74 17.06
C HIS A 55 5.49 2.71 16.02
N VAL A 56 4.96 1.49 16.10
CA VAL A 56 5.41 0.35 15.32
C VAL A 56 4.22 -0.56 15.04
N VAL A 57 4.30 -1.29 13.94
CA VAL A 57 3.39 -2.39 13.62
C VAL A 57 4.15 -3.68 13.81
N TYR A 58 3.59 -4.60 14.60
CA TYR A 58 4.09 -5.95 14.70
C TYR A 58 3.29 -6.85 13.78
N VAL A 59 3.98 -7.60 12.92
CA VAL A 59 3.36 -8.55 11.99
C VAL A 59 3.81 -9.95 12.35
N HIS A 60 2.84 -10.83 12.55
CA HIS A 60 3.04 -12.26 12.78
C HIS A 60 2.27 -13.05 11.73
N GLY A 61 2.98 -13.87 10.98
CA GLY A 61 2.45 -14.75 9.94
C GLY A 61 3.41 -15.92 9.69
N LYS A 62 3.10 -16.73 8.68
CA LYS A 62 3.92 -17.88 8.30
C LYS A 62 5.35 -17.45 7.96
N GLY A 63 6.32 -17.90 8.75
CA GLY A 63 7.73 -17.54 8.56
C GLY A 63 8.07 -16.06 8.84
N VAL A 64 7.14 -15.26 9.35
CA VAL A 64 7.32 -13.83 9.61
C VAL A 64 6.93 -13.49 11.04
N SER A 65 7.87 -12.92 11.79
CA SER A 65 7.64 -12.30 13.10
C SER A 65 8.52 -11.06 13.19
N LYS A 66 7.97 -9.90 12.81
CA LYS A 66 8.77 -8.67 12.61
C LYS A 66 8.04 -7.41 13.06
N PHE A 67 8.82 -6.47 13.55
CA PHE A 67 8.40 -5.10 13.80
C PHE A 67 8.74 -4.21 12.61
N VAL A 68 7.78 -3.45 12.09
CA VAL A 68 7.93 -2.52 10.98
C VAL A 68 7.41 -1.14 11.33
N SER A 69 8.01 -0.11 10.75
CA SER A 69 7.58 1.27 11.00
C SER A 69 6.33 1.58 10.19
N TYR A 70 5.43 2.40 10.74
CA TYR A 70 4.34 2.95 9.95
C TYR A 70 4.81 3.72 8.70
N ALA A 71 6.02 4.26 8.73
CA ALA A 71 6.62 4.96 7.59
C ALA A 71 7.15 4.03 6.48
N ASP A 72 7.09 2.71 6.69
CA ASP A 72 7.39 1.72 5.65
C ASP A 72 6.14 1.46 4.76
N PHE A 73 4.93 1.79 5.24
CA PHE A 73 3.68 1.59 4.51
C PHE A 73 3.37 2.76 3.55
N PRO A 74 3.11 2.49 2.25
CA PRO A 74 2.67 3.49 1.30
C PRO A 74 1.23 3.91 1.58
N PRO A 75 0.85 5.16 1.27
CA PRO A 75 -0.54 5.56 1.34
C PRO A 75 -1.43 4.76 0.38
N SER A 76 -2.65 4.51 0.84
CA SER A 76 -3.68 3.71 0.18
C SER A 76 -4.92 4.53 -0.14
N LEU A 77 -5.76 4.04 -1.06
CA LEU A 77 -7.10 4.58 -1.30
C LEU A 77 -8.07 4.18 -0.17
N GLY A 78 -9.21 4.88 -0.08
CA GLY A 78 -10.25 4.60 0.92
C GLY A 78 -9.97 5.18 2.30
N VAL A 79 -8.86 5.89 2.48
CA VAL A 79 -8.49 6.60 3.71
C VAL A 79 -8.13 8.04 3.41
N GLU A 80 -7.99 8.86 4.46
CA GLU A 80 -7.61 10.26 4.31
C GLU A 80 -6.26 10.40 3.59
N THR A 81 -6.25 11.26 2.56
CA THR A 81 -5.07 11.55 1.75
C THR A 81 -3.89 12.01 2.61
N PRO A 82 -2.64 11.71 2.20
CA PRO A 82 -1.46 12.19 2.90
C PRO A 82 -1.44 13.71 3.04
N ASN A 83 -1.14 14.21 4.25
CA ASN A 83 -0.94 15.62 4.53
C ASN A 83 0.57 15.92 4.74
N HIS A 84 0.92 17.20 4.87
CA HIS A 84 2.32 17.62 5.02
C HIS A 84 3.06 16.94 6.19
N GLN A 85 2.37 16.65 7.30
CA GLN A 85 3.01 15.99 8.45
C GLN A 85 3.40 14.54 8.13
N ASP A 86 2.63 13.84 7.30
CA ASP A 86 2.96 12.48 6.87
C ASP A 86 4.26 12.46 6.06
N PHE A 87 4.42 13.43 5.14
CA PHE A 87 5.65 13.60 4.35
C PHE A 87 6.87 13.85 5.25
N VAL A 88 6.72 14.67 6.28
CA VAL A 88 7.79 14.91 7.26
C VAL A 88 8.16 13.63 8.00
N ARG A 89 7.17 12.83 8.42
CA ARG A 89 7.40 11.56 9.14
C ARG A 89 8.13 10.54 8.25
N TRP A 90 7.70 10.38 7.01
CA TRP A 90 8.36 9.51 6.03
C TRP A 90 9.81 9.91 5.79
N ARG A 91 10.06 11.17 5.40
CA ARG A 91 11.43 11.65 5.14
C ARG A 91 12.33 11.55 6.37
N LYS A 92 11.81 11.85 7.57
CA LYS A 92 12.57 11.69 8.83
C LYS A 92 13.00 10.23 9.04
N ARG A 93 12.09 9.28 8.83
CA ARG A 93 12.40 7.84 8.94
C ARG A 93 13.46 7.43 7.93
N TRP A 94 13.27 7.74 6.65
CA TRP A 94 14.14 7.28 5.57
C TRP A 94 15.54 7.89 5.66
N ARG A 95 15.63 9.17 6.05
CA ARG A 95 16.92 9.83 6.32
C ARG A 95 17.67 9.15 7.46
N ASN A 96 16.97 8.76 8.52
CA ASN A 96 17.61 8.12 9.67
C ASN A 96 18.01 6.67 9.39
N ARG A 97 17.19 5.93 8.63
CA ARG A 97 17.38 4.50 8.39
C ARG A 97 18.31 4.21 7.21
N TRP A 98 18.17 4.94 6.11
CA TRP A 98 18.83 4.66 4.83
C TRP A 98 19.59 5.86 4.26
N LYS A 99 19.66 6.98 4.98
CA LYS A 99 20.27 8.24 4.49
C LYS A 99 19.66 8.72 3.16
N SER A 100 18.41 8.35 2.89
CA SER A 100 17.66 8.70 1.68
C SER A 100 16.52 9.68 1.99
N GLN A 101 16.13 10.48 0.99
CA GLN A 101 14.88 11.26 1.02
C GLN A 101 13.76 10.58 0.21
N GLU A 102 14.07 9.46 -0.43
CA GLU A 102 13.19 8.73 -1.31
C GLU A 102 12.54 7.54 -0.59
N ALA A 103 11.36 7.17 -1.07
CA ALA A 103 10.59 6.05 -0.59
C ALA A 103 11.32 4.72 -0.82
N PRO A 104 11.11 3.72 0.04
CA PRO A 104 11.69 2.40 -0.16
C PRO A 104 11.13 1.74 -1.43
N GLU A 105 11.90 0.81 -1.99
CA GLU A 105 11.55 0.08 -3.21
C GLU A 105 10.15 -0.57 -3.13
N PHE A 106 9.76 -1.05 -1.94
CA PHE A 106 8.45 -1.61 -1.69
C PHE A 106 7.29 -0.71 -2.16
N TRP A 107 7.40 0.62 -2.03
CA TRP A 107 6.36 1.54 -2.52
C TRP A 107 6.14 1.41 -4.02
N THR A 108 7.24 1.22 -4.78
CA THR A 108 7.16 0.98 -6.22
C THR A 108 6.43 -0.32 -6.52
N GLN A 109 6.76 -1.40 -5.81
CA GLN A 109 6.13 -2.71 -5.98
C GLN A 109 4.64 -2.66 -5.63
N PHE A 110 4.29 -1.98 -4.54
CA PHE A 110 2.91 -1.75 -4.13
C PHE A 110 2.11 -1.02 -5.20
N TYR A 111 2.53 0.14 -5.68
CA TYR A 111 1.75 0.88 -6.68
C TYR A 111 1.66 0.15 -8.02
N LYS A 112 2.71 -0.58 -8.44
CA LYS A 112 2.64 -1.47 -9.61
C LYS A 112 1.57 -2.53 -9.43
N HIS A 113 1.50 -3.16 -8.26
CA HIS A 113 0.45 -4.13 -7.95
C HIS A 113 -0.95 -3.48 -8.01
N GLN A 114 -1.12 -2.31 -7.40
CA GLN A 114 -2.43 -1.63 -7.40
C GLN A 114 -2.91 -1.24 -8.81
N PHE A 115 -2.01 -0.81 -9.70
CA PHE A 115 -2.37 -0.54 -11.09
C PHE A 115 -2.83 -1.80 -11.83
N LYS A 116 -2.07 -2.89 -11.72
CA LYS A 116 -2.38 -4.16 -12.40
C LYS A 116 -3.70 -4.79 -11.95
N TYR A 117 -4.04 -4.64 -10.68
CA TYR A 117 -5.22 -5.25 -10.09
C TYR A 117 -6.35 -4.24 -9.82
N ALA A 118 -6.31 -3.07 -10.46
CA ALA A 118 -7.40 -2.11 -10.39
C ALA A 118 -8.70 -2.77 -10.91
N SER A 119 -9.80 -2.63 -10.15
CA SER A 119 -11.07 -3.27 -10.46
C SER A 119 -11.86 -2.57 -11.57
N THR A 120 -11.57 -1.30 -11.82
CA THR A 120 -12.24 -0.44 -12.81
C THR A 120 -11.26 0.63 -13.30
N GLU A 121 -11.54 1.25 -14.45
CA GLU A 121 -10.78 2.41 -14.94
C GLU A 121 -10.77 3.56 -13.91
N ALA A 122 -11.89 3.84 -13.27
CA ALA A 122 -11.98 4.87 -12.23
C ALA A 122 -11.06 4.54 -11.03
N HIS A 123 -10.96 3.26 -10.65
CA HIS A 123 -10.05 2.82 -9.59
C HIS A 123 -8.58 2.98 -10.02
N LEU A 124 -8.24 2.65 -11.27
CA LEU A 124 -6.90 2.87 -11.83
C LEU A 124 -6.54 4.36 -11.78
N LEU A 125 -7.45 5.24 -12.23
CA LEU A 125 -7.28 6.69 -12.20
C LEU A 125 -7.06 7.20 -10.77
N ALA A 126 -7.84 6.72 -9.79
CA ALA A 126 -7.70 7.11 -8.40
C ALA A 126 -6.30 6.76 -7.85
N TRP A 127 -5.78 5.57 -8.16
CA TRP A 127 -4.40 5.22 -7.81
C TRP A 127 -3.38 6.13 -8.51
N GLY A 128 -3.60 6.47 -9.78
CA GLY A 128 -2.73 7.39 -10.52
C GLY A 128 -2.67 8.78 -9.90
N GLN A 129 -3.82 9.30 -9.44
CA GLN A 129 -3.91 10.56 -8.71
C GLN A 129 -3.18 10.49 -7.37
N LEU A 130 -3.31 9.39 -6.62
CA LEU A 130 -2.58 9.20 -5.37
C LEU A 130 -1.05 9.18 -5.60
N VAL A 131 -0.57 8.48 -6.63
CA VAL A 131 0.85 8.51 -7.01
C VAL A 131 1.29 9.93 -7.38
N ALA A 132 0.45 10.72 -8.06
CA ALA A 132 0.76 12.11 -8.37
C ALA A 132 0.93 12.98 -7.11
N VAL A 133 0.17 12.72 -6.03
CA VAL A 133 0.33 13.39 -4.72
C VAL A 133 1.68 13.04 -4.10
N VAL A 134 2.08 11.77 -4.10
CA VAL A 134 3.32 11.32 -3.45
C VAL A 134 4.56 11.32 -4.35
N LYS A 135 4.46 11.72 -5.62
CA LYS A 135 5.57 11.66 -6.59
C LYS A 135 6.87 12.30 -6.12
N SER A 136 6.80 13.34 -5.28
CA SER A 136 7.96 14.03 -4.70
C SER A 136 8.75 13.20 -3.68
N LEU A 137 8.20 12.05 -3.26
CA LEU A 137 8.84 11.06 -2.40
C LEU A 137 9.46 9.93 -3.22
N LEU A 138 9.24 9.88 -4.53
CA LEU A 138 9.72 8.81 -5.40
C LEU A 138 10.89 9.31 -6.23
N SER A 139 11.82 8.41 -6.56
CA SER A 139 12.87 8.72 -7.54
C SER A 139 12.28 9.00 -8.92
N LEU A 140 12.97 9.77 -9.76
CA LEU A 140 12.53 10.03 -11.13
C LEU A 140 12.32 8.73 -11.93
N ALA A 141 13.23 7.76 -11.76
CA ALA A 141 13.14 6.45 -12.39
C ALA A 141 11.87 5.70 -11.94
N THR A 142 11.58 5.70 -10.64
CA THR A 142 10.35 5.11 -10.09
C THR A 142 9.10 5.76 -10.68
N VAL A 143 9.05 7.10 -10.74
CA VAL A 143 7.91 7.81 -11.32
C VAL A 143 7.70 7.41 -12.79
N GLN A 144 8.78 7.31 -13.57
CA GLN A 144 8.68 6.91 -14.97
C GLN A 144 8.17 5.46 -15.10
N GLN A 145 8.71 4.53 -14.33
CA GLN A 145 8.23 3.15 -14.32
C GLN A 145 6.74 3.05 -13.97
N LEU A 146 6.28 3.80 -12.96
CA LEU A 146 4.87 3.81 -12.57
C LEU A 146 3.98 4.41 -13.68
N ARG A 147 4.44 5.43 -14.40
CA ARG A 147 3.73 5.98 -15.55
C ARG A 147 3.59 4.98 -16.68
N ASP A 148 4.64 4.22 -16.96
CA ASP A 148 4.63 3.24 -18.04
C ASP A 148 3.64 2.10 -17.73
N VAL A 149 3.64 1.61 -16.48
CA VAL A 149 2.64 0.62 -16.02
C VAL A 149 1.23 1.21 -16.09
N TYR A 150 1.01 2.42 -15.59
CA TYR A 150 -0.31 3.06 -15.65
C TYR A 150 -0.82 3.18 -17.09
N LYS A 151 0.03 3.62 -18.03
CA LYS A 151 -0.33 3.75 -19.46
C LYS A 151 -0.70 2.40 -20.07
N HIS A 152 0.05 1.35 -19.73
CA HIS A 152 -0.22 0.01 -20.22
C HIS A 152 -1.58 -0.51 -19.73
N GLU A 153 -1.86 -0.41 -18.43
CA GLU A 153 -3.14 -0.83 -17.86
C GLU A 153 -4.30 0.02 -18.40
N LYS A 154 -4.09 1.34 -18.53
CA LYS A 154 -5.10 2.23 -19.09
C LYS A 154 -5.44 1.87 -20.54
N TYR A 155 -4.44 1.59 -21.37
CA TYR A 155 -4.65 1.13 -22.74
C TYR A 155 -5.50 -0.16 -22.78
N PHE A 156 -5.28 -1.10 -21.86
CA PHE A 156 -6.07 -2.32 -21.79
C PHE A 156 -7.55 -2.01 -21.51
N TRP A 157 -7.85 -1.16 -20.52
CA TRP A 157 -9.22 -0.74 -20.19
C TRP A 157 -9.93 0.05 -21.30
N GLU A 158 -9.20 0.82 -22.10
CA GLU A 158 -9.78 1.63 -23.19
C GLU A 158 -10.06 0.80 -24.46
N ASN A 159 -9.42 -0.36 -24.64
CA ASN A 159 -9.44 -1.11 -25.90
C ASN A 159 -10.03 -2.53 -25.80
N PHE A 160 -10.32 -3.04 -24.59
CA PHE A 160 -10.89 -4.37 -24.35
C PHE A 160 -11.93 -4.33 -23.22
#